data_AF-A0A7J7I533-F1
#
_entry.id   AF-A0A7J7I533-F1
#
_cell.length_a   1.000
_cell.length_b   1.000
_cell.length_c   1.000
_cell.angle_alpha   90.00
_cell.angle_beta   90.00
_cell.angle_gamma   90.00
#
_symmetry.space_group_name_H-M   'P 1'
#
loop_
_entity.id
_entity.type
_entity.pdbx_description
1 polymer ?
#
loop_
_entity_poly.entity_id
_entity_poly.type
_entity_poly.pdbx_seq_one_letter_code
_entity_poly.pdbx_strand_id
1 'polypeptide(L)'
;MVRSYFLFVNAPKGLTSREGLALNKGKIYISKTSPPIVREAYLSQFHEDFTMFLNARSQEVVPNGCMVLILRGRLSSDPSDMESCFTWELLAIAIAELGLIDEDKLDTFNVPSYFPSLEEVKDIVERDGSFTINHMEGFELDSL
;
A
#
# COMPACT_ATOMS: atom_id res chain seq x y z
N MET A 1 15.39 -15.50 12.03
CA MET A 1 15.07 -14.96 10.68
C MET A 1 13.56 -15.02 10.53
N VAL A 2 12.87 -13.89 10.72
CA VAL A 2 11.43 -13.80 10.48
C VAL A 2 11.26 -13.54 8.98
N ARG A 3 10.65 -14.47 8.26
CA ARG A 3 10.28 -14.28 6.84
C ARG A 3 8.90 -13.64 6.81
N SER A 4 8.77 -12.46 6.22
CA SER A 4 7.46 -11.87 5.95
C SER A 4 7.20 -11.92 4.44
N TYR A 5 6.07 -12.50 4.06
CA TYR A 5 5.52 -12.46 2.72
C TYR A 5 4.27 -11.58 2.80
N PHE A 6 4.29 -10.47 2.05
CA PHE A 6 3.19 -9.52 1.85
C PHE A 6 2.64 -8.85 3.13
N LEU A 7 3.00 -7.58 3.36
CA LEU A 7 2.24 -6.73 4.29
C LEU A 7 0.88 -6.42 3.66
N PHE A 8 -0.15 -7.15 4.10
CA PHE A 8 -1.52 -6.71 3.93
C PHE A 8 -1.77 -5.58 4.94
N VAL A 9 -2.12 -4.40 4.44
CA VAL A 9 -2.61 -3.29 5.25
C VAL A 9 -4.11 -3.46 5.47
N ASN A 10 -4.70 -2.69 6.37
CA ASN A 10 -6.16 -2.55 6.37
C ASN A 10 -6.61 -1.74 5.15
N ALA A 11 -7.89 -1.85 4.77
CA ALA A 11 -8.45 -0.92 3.81
C ALA A 11 -8.32 0.52 4.35
N PRO A 12 -7.98 1.52 3.52
CA PRO A 12 -7.75 2.87 4.00
C PRO A 12 -8.97 3.42 4.74
N LYS A 13 -8.82 3.70 6.04
CA LYS A 13 -9.94 4.15 6.90
C LYS A 13 -10.71 5.34 6.31
N GLY A 14 -9.99 6.27 5.68
CA GLY A 14 -10.54 7.45 5.01
C GLY A 14 -11.40 7.17 3.78
N LEU A 15 -11.39 5.93 3.25
CA LEU A 15 -12.21 5.49 2.11
C LEU A 15 -13.31 4.50 2.52
N THR A 16 -13.29 4.04 3.77
CA THR A 16 -14.31 3.13 4.33
C THR A 16 -15.34 3.83 5.22
N SER A 17 -15.11 5.11 5.56
CA SER A 17 -16.06 5.91 6.35
C SER A 17 -17.24 6.35 5.49
N ARG A 18 -18.40 6.67 6.11
CA ARG A 18 -19.62 7.10 5.38
C ARG A 18 -19.38 8.30 4.45
N GLU A 19 -18.45 9.17 4.81
CA GLU A 19 -18.03 10.36 4.05
C GLU A 19 -16.98 10.03 2.98
N GLY A 20 -16.25 8.92 3.16
CA GLY A 20 -15.20 8.42 2.27
C GLY A 20 -15.68 7.41 1.22
N LEU A 21 -16.84 6.78 1.45
CA LEU A 21 -17.46 5.86 0.51
C LEU A 21 -17.70 6.56 -0.83
N ALA A 22 -17.36 5.89 -1.93
CA ALA A 22 -17.48 6.39 -3.30
C ALA A 22 -16.62 7.63 -3.63
N LEU A 23 -15.55 7.92 -2.87
CA LEU A 23 -14.53 8.88 -3.29
C LEU A 23 -13.66 8.36 -4.44
N ASN A 24 -13.49 7.03 -4.54
CA ASN A 24 -12.66 6.39 -5.57
C ASN A 24 -13.51 5.76 -6.68
N LYS A 25 -14.42 6.53 -7.27
CA LYS A 25 -15.41 6.00 -8.23
C LYS A 25 -14.80 5.26 -9.40
N GLY A 26 -15.37 4.10 -9.73
CA GLY A 26 -14.96 3.23 -10.82
C GLY A 26 -13.58 2.60 -10.64
N LYS A 27 -12.98 2.72 -9.45
CA LYS A 27 -11.62 2.28 -9.14
C LYS A 27 -11.60 1.55 -7.80
N ILE A 28 -10.73 0.55 -7.71
CA ILE A 28 -10.54 -0.23 -6.48
C ILE A 28 -9.19 0.06 -5.82
N TYR A 29 -8.36 0.89 -6.44
CA TYR A 29 -7.04 1.29 -5.95
C TYR A 29 -6.71 2.71 -6.45
N ILE A 30 -5.54 3.24 -6.10
CA ILE A 30 -5.05 4.53 -6.60
C ILE A 30 -4.93 4.46 -8.13
N SER A 31 -5.53 5.44 -8.79
CA SER A 31 -5.53 5.57 -10.26
C SER A 31 -5.35 7.03 -10.67
N LYS A 32 -5.08 7.27 -11.96
CA LYS A 32 -4.94 8.63 -12.51
C LYS A 32 -6.21 9.46 -12.40
N THR A 33 -7.37 8.81 -12.31
CA THR A 33 -8.67 9.47 -12.14
C THR A 33 -9.06 9.64 -10.67
N SER A 34 -8.30 9.07 -9.74
CA SER A 34 -8.60 9.16 -8.31
C SER A 34 -8.34 10.58 -7.79
N PRO A 35 -9.24 11.14 -6.95
CA PRO A 35 -8.98 12.43 -6.32
C PRO A 35 -7.77 12.34 -5.37
N PRO A 36 -7.05 13.45 -5.10
CA PRO A 36 -5.86 13.46 -4.25
C PRO A 36 -6.08 12.79 -2.88
N ILE A 37 -7.24 12.97 -2.25
CA ILE A 37 -7.58 12.36 -0.96
C ILE A 37 -7.44 10.83 -0.93
N VAL A 38 -7.61 10.14 -2.07
CA VAL A 38 -7.42 8.69 -2.15
C VAL A 38 -5.96 8.34 -1.88
N ARG A 39 -5.01 9.02 -2.54
CA ARG A 39 -3.57 8.76 -2.36
C ARG A 39 -3.13 9.04 -0.91
N GLU A 40 -3.65 10.11 -0.32
CA GLU A 40 -3.38 10.49 1.06
C GLU A 40 -3.92 9.46 2.06
N ALA A 41 -5.13 8.95 1.83
CA ALA A 41 -5.73 7.92 2.68
C ALA A 41 -4.92 6.61 2.66
N TYR A 42 -4.49 6.17 1.48
CA TYR A 42 -3.64 4.97 1.34
C TYR A 42 -2.29 5.14 2.03
N LEU A 43 -1.61 6.26 1.80
CA LEU A 43 -0.32 6.55 2.45
C LEU A 43 -0.46 6.64 3.96
N SER A 44 -1.51 7.31 4.46
CA SER A 44 -1.78 7.40 5.89
C SER A 44 -2.04 6.03 6.51
N GLN A 45 -2.78 5.16 5.83
CA GLN A 45 -3.05 3.80 6.33
C GLN A 45 -1.78 2.95 6.36
N PHE A 46 -0.98 3.02 5.29
CA PHE A 46 0.31 2.32 5.23
C PHE A 46 1.26 2.79 6.33
N HIS A 47 1.33 4.10 6.56
CA HIS A 47 2.12 4.66 7.65
C HIS A 47 1.68 4.09 9.00
N GLU A 48 0.38 4.12 9.32
CA GLU A 48 -0.13 3.58 10.58
C GLU A 48 0.19 2.08 10.75
N ASP A 49 -0.12 1.28 9.75
CA ASP A 49 0.03 -0.18 9.81
C ASP A 49 1.52 -0.58 9.84
N PHE A 50 2.38 0.10 9.07
CA PHE A 50 3.81 -0.20 9.05
C PHE A 50 4.51 0.27 10.32
N THR A 51 4.17 1.43 10.87
CA THR A 51 4.62 1.84 12.21
C THR A 51 4.18 0.85 13.27
N MET A 52 2.94 0.35 13.23
CA MET A 52 2.48 -0.68 14.17
C MET A 52 3.30 -1.96 14.04
N PHE A 53 3.60 -2.39 12.81
CA PHE A 53 4.47 -3.54 12.56
C PHE A 53 5.87 -3.34 13.14
N LEU A 54 6.51 -2.19 12.90
CA LEU A 54 7.84 -1.89 13.45
C LEU A 54 7.82 -1.87 14.98
N ASN A 55 6.83 -1.22 15.59
CA ASN A 55 6.69 -1.20 17.05
C ASN A 55 6.49 -2.59 17.65
N ALA A 56 5.69 -3.46 17.02
CA ALA A 56 5.56 -4.84 17.47
C ALA A 56 6.89 -5.60 17.38
N ARG A 57 7.61 -5.44 16.25
CA ARG A 57 8.91 -6.09 16.04
C ARG A 57 10.00 -5.57 16.97
N SER A 58 9.95 -4.31 17.39
CA SER A 58 10.97 -3.76 18.30
C SER A 58 10.95 -4.41 19.69
N GLN A 59 9.78 -4.92 20.11
CA GLN A 59 9.65 -5.64 21.38
C GLN A 59 10.07 -7.12 21.28
N GLU A 60 10.02 -7.70 20.09
CA GLU A 60 10.28 -9.13 19.86
C GLU A 60 11.70 -9.41 19.39
N VAL A 61 12.31 -8.47 18.66
CA VAL A 61 13.67 -8.59 18.16
C VAL A 61 14.64 -8.24 19.27
N VAL A 62 15.58 -9.14 19.54
CA VAL A 62 16.64 -8.93 20.55
C VAL A 62 17.52 -7.73 20.19
N PRO A 63 18.16 -7.07 21.17
CA PRO A 63 19.13 -6.00 20.89
C PRO A 63 20.20 -6.44 19.89
N ASN A 64 20.48 -5.59 18.89
CA ASN A 64 21.36 -5.89 17.73
C ASN A 64 20.89 -7.03 16.83
N GLY A 65 19.65 -7.50 16.97
CA GLY A 65 19.02 -8.44 16.06
C GLY A 65 18.73 -7.79 14.70
N CYS A 66 18.65 -8.63 13.66
CA CYS A 66 18.40 -8.17 12.30
C CYS A 66 17.03 -8.62 11.79
N MET A 67 16.42 -7.78 10.97
CA MET A 67 15.21 -8.08 10.22
C MET A 67 15.48 -7.85 8.73
N VAL A 68 14.94 -8.73 7.89
CA VAL A 68 14.99 -8.59 6.42
C VAL A 68 13.56 -8.58 5.93
N LEU A 69 13.17 -7.51 5.24
CA LEU A 69 11.84 -7.32 4.69
C LEU A 69 11.94 -7.21 3.17
N ILE A 70 11.04 -7.91 2.48
CA ILE A 70 10.86 -7.81 1.03
C ILE A 70 9.38 -7.51 0.81
N LEU A 71 9.10 -6.40 0.14
CA LEU A 71 7.74 -5.93 -0.13
C LEU A 71 7.62 -5.47 -1.58
N ARG A 72 6.41 -5.54 -2.12
CA ARG A 72 6.11 -4.93 -3.41
C ARG A 72 6.06 -3.41 -3.20
N GLY A 73 6.96 -2.70 -3.86
CA GLY A 73 7.01 -1.24 -3.87
C GLY A 73 6.75 -0.69 -5.27
N ARG A 74 7.15 0.57 -5.46
CA ARG A 74 7.18 1.25 -6.75
C ARG A 74 8.48 2.05 -6.90
N LEU A 75 8.93 2.22 -8.14
CA LEU A 75 10.04 3.14 -8.44
C LEU A 75 9.57 4.58 -8.62
N SER A 76 8.39 4.78 -9.22
CA SER A 76 7.84 6.13 -9.39
C SER A 76 7.46 6.77 -8.05
N SER A 77 7.66 8.07 -7.93
CA SER A 77 7.13 8.83 -6.79
C SER A 77 5.60 8.94 -6.86
N ASP A 78 5.01 8.93 -8.07
CA ASP A 78 3.56 9.01 -8.27
C ASP A 78 2.91 7.62 -8.13
N PRO A 79 2.08 7.37 -7.09
CA PRO A 79 1.43 6.08 -6.89
C PRO A 79 0.34 5.76 -7.94
N SER A 80 -0.03 6.71 -8.80
CA SER A 80 -1.00 6.51 -9.88
C SER A 80 -0.36 6.07 -11.21
N ASP A 81 0.98 5.97 -11.27
CA ASP A 81 1.66 5.48 -12.45
C ASP A 81 1.33 4.01 -12.73
N MET A 82 1.26 3.67 -14.02
CA MET A 82 0.77 2.37 -14.46
C MET A 82 1.64 1.23 -13.92
N GLU A 83 2.96 1.39 -13.86
CA GLU A 83 3.88 0.41 -13.24
C GLU A 83 3.47 0.07 -11.79
N SER A 84 2.99 1.06 -11.05
CA SER A 84 2.57 0.92 -9.66
C SER A 84 1.15 0.35 -9.51
N CYS A 85 0.20 0.73 -10.37
CA CYS A 85 -1.21 0.39 -10.16
C CYS A 85 -1.79 -0.65 -11.13
N PHE A 86 -1.06 -1.07 -12.17
CA PHE A 86 -1.56 -1.86 -13.30
C PHE A 86 -2.36 -3.11 -12.90
N THR A 87 -1.89 -3.87 -11.90
CA THR A 87 -2.59 -5.08 -11.45
C THR A 87 -4.01 -4.77 -10.98
N TRP A 88 -4.18 -3.68 -10.23
CA TRP A 88 -5.49 -3.28 -9.68
C TRP A 88 -6.32 -2.50 -10.70
N GLU A 89 -5.67 -1.72 -11.56
CA GLU A 89 -6.33 -1.01 -12.66
C GLU A 89 -6.99 -1.98 -13.64
N LEU A 90 -6.28 -3.02 -14.09
CA LEU A 90 -6.85 -4.05 -14.95
C LEU A 90 -7.95 -4.86 -14.27
N LEU A 91 -7.78 -5.16 -12.98
CA LEU A 91 -8.80 -5.89 -12.24
C LEU A 91 -10.09 -5.07 -12.12
N ALA A 92 -10.00 -3.76 -11.87
CA ALA A 92 -11.16 -2.88 -11.83
C ALA A 92 -11.90 -2.84 -13.18
N ILE A 93 -11.15 -2.74 -14.29
CA ILE A 93 -11.71 -2.76 -15.65
C ILE A 93 -12.41 -4.09 -15.92
N ALA A 94 -11.75 -5.22 -15.65
CA ALA A 94 -12.31 -6.54 -15.89
C ALA A 94 -13.59 -6.77 -15.08
N ILE A 95 -13.62 -6.37 -13.80
CA ILE A 95 -14.82 -6.47 -12.97
C ILE A 95 -15.97 -5.65 -13.55
N ALA A 96 -15.70 -4.41 -13.99
CA ALA A 96 -16.71 -3.53 -14.57
C ALA A 96 -17.25 -4.07 -15.91
N GLU A 97 -16.37 -4.54 -16.81
CA GLU A 97 -16.76 -5.05 -18.13
C GLU A 97 -17.54 -6.35 -18.07
N LEU A 98 -17.20 -7.24 -17.12
CA LEU A 98 -17.89 -8.52 -16.97
C LEU A 98 -19.28 -8.38 -16.31
N GLY A 99 -19.62 -7.19 -15.78
CA GLY A 99 -20.91 -6.92 -15.16
C GLY A 99 -21.22 -7.82 -13.95
N LEU A 100 -20.18 -8.36 -13.31
CA LEU A 100 -20.32 -9.34 -12.23
C LEU A 100 -20.69 -8.70 -10.88
N ILE A 101 -20.49 -7.39 -10.75
CA ILE A 101 -20.61 -6.64 -9.50
C ILE A 101 -21.36 -5.33 -9.79
N ASP A 102 -22.27 -4.96 -8.90
CA ASP A 102 -22.99 -3.67 -8.96
C ASP A 102 -22.00 -2.50 -8.89
N GLU A 103 -22.24 -1.44 -9.65
CA GLU A 103 -21.37 -0.25 -9.70
C GLU A 103 -21.13 0.34 -8.30
N ASP A 104 -22.18 0.42 -7.47
CA ASP A 104 -22.09 0.89 -6.07
C ASP A 104 -21.10 0.05 -5.22
N LYS A 105 -21.00 -1.26 -5.48
CA LYS A 105 -20.06 -2.14 -4.78
C LYS A 105 -18.64 -1.93 -5.27
N LEU A 106 -18.45 -1.63 -6.56
CA LEU A 106 -17.15 -1.29 -7.12
C LEU A 106 -16.64 0.03 -6.53
N ASP A 107 -17.51 1.06 -6.50
CA ASP A 107 -17.20 2.40 -6.01
C ASP A 107 -16.83 2.46 -4.52
N THR A 108 -17.34 1.50 -3.74
CA THR A 108 -17.11 1.43 -2.29
C THR A 108 -15.99 0.47 -1.91
N PHE A 109 -15.57 -0.41 -2.81
CA PHE A 109 -14.49 -1.36 -2.56
C PHE A 109 -13.12 -0.74 -2.85
N ASN A 110 -12.23 -0.77 -1.86
CA ASN A 110 -10.84 -0.35 -2.00
C ASN A 110 -9.92 -1.46 -1.50
N VAL A 111 -8.91 -1.79 -2.29
CA VAL A 111 -7.98 -2.88 -2.02
C VAL A 111 -7.17 -2.57 -0.76
N PRO A 112 -7.07 -3.50 0.20
CA PRO A 112 -6.28 -3.33 1.42
C PRO A 112 -4.79 -3.61 1.17
N SER A 113 -4.18 -2.87 0.24
CA SER A 113 -2.78 -2.98 -0.15
C SER A 113 -2.24 -1.58 -0.44
N TYR A 114 -0.95 -1.33 -0.20
CA TYR A 114 -0.26 -0.14 -0.68
C TYR A 114 1.14 -0.53 -1.15
N PHE A 115 1.57 0.05 -2.27
CA PHE A 115 2.92 -0.17 -2.82
C PHE A 115 3.75 1.10 -2.58
N PRO A 116 4.55 1.14 -1.52
CA PRO A 116 5.26 2.36 -1.14
C PRO A 116 6.48 2.60 -2.05
N SER A 117 6.91 3.85 -2.13
CA SER A 117 8.23 4.19 -2.66
C SER A 117 9.31 3.91 -1.63
N LEU A 118 10.57 3.82 -2.06
CA LEU A 118 11.71 3.70 -1.14
C LEU A 118 11.77 4.86 -0.14
N GLU A 119 11.41 6.08 -0.58
CA GLU A 119 11.40 7.27 0.27
C GLU A 119 10.34 7.17 1.38
N GLU A 120 9.13 6.70 1.06
CA GLU A 120 8.06 6.52 2.04
C GLU A 120 8.40 5.47 3.10
N VAL A 121 9.00 4.34 2.68
CA VAL A 121 9.46 3.31 3.62
C VAL A 121 10.54 3.87 4.54
N LYS A 122 11.51 4.60 3.97
CA LYS A 122 12.60 5.20 4.71
C LYS A 122 12.10 6.20 5.76
N ASP A 123 11.19 7.10 5.37
CA ASP A 123 10.60 8.08 6.29
C ASP A 123 9.95 7.39 7.50
N ILE A 124 9.15 6.34 7.26
CA ILE A 124 8.47 5.64 8.36
C ILE A 124 9.46 4.96 9.30
N VAL A 125 10.49 4.29 8.77
CA VAL A 125 11.50 3.61 9.60
C VAL A 125 12.31 4.62 10.42
N GLU A 126 12.73 5.72 9.81
CA GLU A 126 13.50 6.76 10.49
C GLU A 126 12.67 7.48 11.56
N ARG A 127 11.37 7.71 11.31
CA ARG A 127 10.46 8.32 12.27
C ARG A 127 10.09 7.41 13.44
N ASP A 128 9.93 6.12 13.20
CA ASP A 128 9.71 5.13 14.26
C ASP A 128 10.93 5.02 15.18
N GLY A 129 12.13 4.98 14.60
CA GLY A 129 13.39 5.03 15.34
C GLY A 129 13.77 3.73 16.07
N SER A 130 12.93 2.69 16.04
CA SER A 130 13.25 1.41 16.68
C SER A 130 14.30 0.59 15.94
N PHE A 131 14.50 0.85 14.65
CA PHE A 131 15.43 0.12 13.79
C PHE A 131 16.33 1.07 13.00
N THR A 132 17.54 0.61 12.69
CA THR A 132 18.45 1.29 11.77
C THR A 132 18.46 0.58 10.42
N ILE A 133 18.38 1.36 9.33
CA ILE A 133 18.46 0.81 7.97
C ILE A 133 19.92 0.49 7.64
N ASN A 134 20.25 -0.80 7.58
CA ASN A 134 21.58 -1.26 7.17
C ASN A 134 21.72 -1.29 5.64
N HIS A 135 20.67 -1.70 4.93
CA HIS A 135 20.60 -1.77 3.48
C HIS A 135 19.16 -1.58 3.03
N MET A 136 18.97 -0.86 1.93
CA MET A 136 17.65 -0.69 1.31
C MET A 136 17.84 -0.52 -0.19
N GLU A 137 17.14 -1.34 -0.96
CA GLU A 137 17.23 -1.35 -2.42
C GLU A 137 15.85 -1.62 -3.04
N GLY A 138 15.63 -1.07 -4.23
CA GLY A 138 14.52 -1.41 -5.09
C GLY A 138 15.08 -2.05 -6.36
N PHE A 139 14.44 -3.12 -6.83
CA PHE A 139 14.77 -3.77 -8.08
C PHE A 139 13.50 -4.13 -8.82
N GLU A 140 13.55 -4.09 -10.15
CA GLU A 140 12.46 -4.52 -11.02
C GLU A 140 12.63 -6.01 -11.34
N LEU A 141 11.50 -6.68 -11.49
CA LEU A 141 11.44 -8.03 -12.04
C LEU A 141 10.60 -7.96 -13.30
N ASP A 142 11.02 -8.67 -14.35
CA ASP A 142 10.22 -8.80 -15.55
C ASP A 142 8.85 -9.40 -15.20
N SER A 143 7.79 -8.64 -15.45
CA SER A 143 6.41 -9.14 -15.39
C SER A 143 6.16 -10.08 -16.57
N LEU A 144 5.76 -11.33 -16.26
CA LEU A 144 5.30 -12.32 -17.23
C LEU A 144 4.17 -11.80 -18.13
#